data_AF-A0A3C0DK69-F1
#
_entry.id   AF-A0A3C0DK69-F1
#
_cell.length_a   1.000
_cell.length_b   1.000
_cell.length_c   1.000
_cell.angle_alpha   90.00
_cell.angle_beta   90.00
_cell.angle_gamma   90.00
#
_symmetry.space_group_name_H-M   'P 1'
#
loop_
_entity.id
_entity.type
_entity.pdbx_description
1 polymer ?
#
loop_
_entity_poly.entity_id
_entity_poly.type
_entity_poly.pdbx_seq_one_letter_code
_entity_poly.pdbx_strand_id
1 'polypeptide(L)'
;TGLSIAIVDDQNTFWAKGFGYADRDTGRPVTPDTVFRAGSLAKLFTATAVMQLAENEMVDIDKPLQEALPQFSIKSRFPDAAPITPRAMLSHHSGLPSDWLVDTYGSSKPFTEITAALKDEYA
;
A
#
# COMPACT_ATOMS: atom_id res chain seq x y z
N THR A 1 21.96 -12.20 0.11
CA THR A 1 21.54 -11.06 0.95
C THR A 1 22.37 -9.86 0.58
N GLY A 2 21.72 -8.75 0.33
CA GLY A 2 22.32 -7.46 0.03
C GLY A 2 21.41 -6.33 0.51
N LEU A 3 21.97 -5.14 0.67
CA LEU A 3 21.32 -3.96 1.24
C LEU A 3 21.89 -2.70 0.56
N SER A 4 21.06 -1.70 0.31
CA SER A 4 21.49 -0.36 -0.08
C SER A 4 21.07 0.64 1.00
N ILE A 5 21.95 1.55 1.38
CA ILE A 5 21.70 2.59 2.38
C ILE A 5 22.03 3.94 1.75
N ALA A 6 21.17 4.93 1.98
CA ALA A 6 21.43 6.33 1.67
C ALA A 6 21.21 7.20 2.93
N ILE A 7 22.04 8.22 3.10
CA ILE A 7 21.90 9.28 4.09
C ILE A 7 21.67 10.57 3.30
N VAL A 8 20.53 11.20 3.54
CA VAL A 8 20.11 12.45 2.89
C VAL A 8 20.05 13.53 3.96
N ASP A 9 20.66 14.68 3.65
CA ASP A 9 20.58 15.90 4.44
C ASP A 9 19.98 17.01 3.57
N ASP A 10 18.83 17.54 4.01
CA ASP A 10 17.95 18.40 3.21
C ASP A 10 17.63 17.80 1.82
N GLN A 11 18.12 18.41 0.73
CA GLN A 11 17.92 17.93 -0.66
C GLN A 11 19.15 17.19 -1.21
N ASN A 12 20.18 16.97 -0.39
CA ASN A 12 21.46 16.41 -0.82
C ASN A 12 21.66 14.99 -0.28
N THR A 13 21.92 14.03 -1.17
CA THR A 13 22.43 12.71 -0.77
C THR A 13 23.88 12.86 -0.32
N PHE A 14 24.09 12.98 0.99
CA PHE A 14 25.42 13.07 1.60
C PHE A 14 26.24 11.81 1.35
N TRP A 15 25.59 10.64 1.39
CA TRP A 15 26.25 9.36 1.21
C TRP A 15 25.27 8.28 0.77
N ALA A 16 25.70 7.40 -0.13
CA ALA A 16 24.96 6.18 -0.47
C ALA A 16 25.90 5.03 -0.79
N LYS A 17 25.55 3.81 -0.36
CA LYS A 17 26.37 2.61 -0.62
C LYS A 17 25.54 1.34 -0.63
N GLY A 18 25.90 0.45 -1.56
CA GLY A 18 25.44 -0.93 -1.59
C GLY A 18 26.37 -1.90 -0.84
N PHE A 19 25.77 -2.93 -0.24
CA PHE A 19 26.44 -3.99 0.50
C PHE A 19 25.93 -5.35 0.05
N GLY A 20 26.84 -6.33 -0.07
CA GLY A 20 26.49 -7.68 -0.49
C GLY A 20 26.13 -7.78 -1.97
N TYR A 21 25.26 -8.74 -2.29
CA TYR A 21 24.96 -9.13 -3.67
C TYR A 21 23.48 -8.95 -4.00
N ALA A 22 23.21 -8.27 -5.11
CA ALA A 22 21.88 -8.18 -5.71
C ALA A 22 21.47 -9.53 -6.31
N ASP A 23 22.46 -10.28 -6.82
CA ASP A 23 22.30 -11.64 -7.29
C ASP A 23 23.55 -12.44 -6.91
N ARG A 24 23.35 -13.53 -6.16
CA ARG A 24 24.45 -14.36 -5.66
C ARG A 24 25.00 -15.30 -6.72
N ASP A 25 24.18 -15.74 -7.66
CA ASP A 25 24.57 -16.74 -8.65
C ASP A 25 25.47 -16.10 -9.71
N THR A 26 25.16 -14.85 -10.08
CA THR A 26 25.99 -14.05 -11.01
C THR A 26 27.08 -13.24 -10.31
N GLY A 27 27.11 -13.23 -8.96
CA GLY A 27 28.04 -12.41 -8.18
C GLY A 27 27.80 -10.90 -8.34
N ARG A 28 26.64 -10.48 -8.83
CA ARG A 28 26.33 -9.07 -9.07
C ARG A 28 26.21 -8.31 -7.74
N PRO A 29 27.04 -7.29 -7.48
CA PRO A 29 27.00 -6.54 -6.23
C PRO A 29 25.75 -5.66 -6.16
N VAL A 30 25.32 -5.34 -4.93
CA VAL A 30 24.38 -4.23 -4.72
C VAL A 30 25.12 -2.91 -4.92
N THR A 31 24.45 -1.98 -5.60
CA THR A 31 24.84 -0.58 -5.76
C THR A 31 23.76 0.33 -5.19
N PRO A 32 24.04 1.64 -4.97
CA PRO A 32 23.00 2.63 -4.66
C PRO A 32 21.79 2.58 -5.61
N ASP A 33 22.02 2.28 -6.89
CA ASP A 33 21.00 2.25 -7.95
C ASP A 33 20.30 0.88 -8.11
N THR A 34 20.61 -0.10 -7.26
CA THR A 34 19.95 -1.41 -7.34
C THR A 34 18.46 -1.28 -7.01
N VAL A 35 17.61 -1.76 -7.92
CA VAL A 35 16.16 -1.77 -7.72
C VAL A 35 15.76 -2.93 -6.79
N PHE A 36 15.00 -2.61 -5.74
CA PHE A 36 14.41 -3.57 -4.82
C PHE A 36 12.88 -3.60 -4.99
N ARG A 37 12.25 -4.71 -4.59
CA ARG A 37 10.78 -4.77 -4.48
C ARG A 37 10.33 -3.79 -3.39
N ALA A 38 9.50 -2.81 -3.74
CA ALA A 38 9.10 -1.74 -2.83
C ALA A 38 8.32 -2.24 -1.59
N GLY A 39 7.58 -3.35 -1.71
CA GLY A 39 6.76 -3.86 -0.61
C GLY A 39 5.83 -2.79 -0.04
N SER A 40 5.75 -2.68 1.29
CA SER A 40 4.91 -1.68 1.96
C SER A 40 5.31 -0.22 1.71
N LEU A 41 6.49 0.08 1.14
CA LEU A 41 6.83 1.45 0.72
C LEU A 41 5.85 1.97 -0.34
N ALA A 42 5.23 1.09 -1.12
CA ALA A 42 4.20 1.45 -2.10
C ALA A 42 3.03 2.22 -1.48
N LYS A 43 2.69 1.98 -0.19
CA LYS A 43 1.59 2.65 0.51
C LYS A 43 1.78 4.16 0.59
N LEU A 44 3.02 4.63 0.75
CA LEU A 44 3.32 6.06 0.81
C LEU A 44 2.93 6.74 -0.51
N PHE A 45 3.30 6.14 -1.64
CA PHE A 45 2.93 6.66 -2.97
C PHE A 45 1.42 6.65 -3.19
N THR A 46 0.75 5.54 -2.83
CA THR A 46 -0.72 5.46 -2.95
C THR A 46 -1.42 6.48 -2.05
N ALA A 47 -0.97 6.66 -0.81
CA ALA A 47 -1.54 7.64 0.11
C ALA A 47 -1.35 9.07 -0.40
N THR A 48 -0.15 9.41 -0.90
CA THR A 48 0.10 10.72 -1.52
C THR A 48 -0.81 10.96 -2.72
N ALA A 49 -0.99 9.96 -3.60
CA ALA A 49 -1.89 10.08 -4.75
C ALA A 49 -3.36 10.31 -4.31
N VAL A 50 -3.83 9.61 -3.28
CA VAL A 50 -5.19 9.84 -2.74
C VAL A 50 -5.32 11.26 -2.16
N MET A 51 -4.31 11.74 -1.45
CA MET A 51 -4.34 13.11 -0.90
C MET A 51 -4.29 14.18 -2.01
N GLN A 52 -3.54 13.95 -3.10
CA GLN A 52 -3.56 14.84 -4.27
C GLN A 52 -4.94 14.85 -4.95
N LEU A 53 -5.63 13.71 -5.02
CA LEU A 53 -7.02 13.66 -5.51
C LEU A 53 -7.96 14.42 -4.58
N ALA A 54 -7.73 14.35 -3.26
CA ALA A 54 -8.51 15.09 -2.27
C ALA A 54 -8.30 16.61 -2.36
N GLU A 55 -7.06 17.06 -2.55
CA GLU A 55 -6.73 18.47 -2.80
C GLU A 55 -7.42 19.02 -4.06
N ASN A 56 -7.63 18.17 -5.07
CA ASN A 56 -8.34 18.51 -6.30
C ASN A 56 -9.86 18.28 -6.22
N GLU A 57 -10.41 18.05 -5.02
CA GLU A 57 -11.84 17.81 -4.78
C GLU A 57 -12.40 16.58 -5.54
N MET A 58 -11.53 15.68 -6.01
CA MET A 58 -11.93 14.46 -6.73
C MET A 58 -12.27 13.31 -5.77
N VAL A 59 -11.78 13.35 -4.54
CA VAL A 59 -12.05 12.37 -3.47
C VAL A 59 -12.25 13.11 -2.16
N ASP A 60 -13.42 12.99 -1.56
CA ASP A 60 -13.62 13.45 -0.17
C ASP A 60 -13.23 12.31 0.78
N ILE A 61 -12.14 12.50 1.54
CA ILE A 61 -11.59 11.46 2.41
C ILE A 61 -12.42 11.21 3.67
N ASP A 62 -13.40 12.07 3.95
CA ASP A 62 -14.31 11.96 5.09
C ASP A 62 -15.70 11.42 4.70
N LYS A 63 -15.91 11.14 3.41
CA LYS A 63 -17.13 10.50 2.90
C LYS A 63 -17.01 8.98 2.89
N PRO A 64 -18.14 8.26 2.83
CA PRO A 64 -18.13 6.81 2.59
C PRO A 64 -17.29 6.47 1.37
N LEU A 65 -16.43 5.44 1.50
CA LEU A 65 -15.54 4.99 0.44
C LEU A 65 -16.30 4.63 -0.86
N GLN A 66 -17.56 4.24 -0.74
CA GLN A 66 -18.46 3.96 -1.86
C GLN A 66 -18.67 5.14 -2.81
N GLU A 67 -18.50 6.39 -2.35
CA GLU A 67 -18.59 7.55 -3.25
C GLU A 67 -17.45 7.54 -4.28
N ALA A 68 -16.25 7.14 -3.87
CA ALA A 68 -15.10 7.00 -4.76
C ALA A 68 -14.99 5.61 -5.41
N LEU A 69 -15.53 4.57 -4.76
CA LEU A 69 -15.43 3.16 -5.18
C LEU A 69 -16.79 2.45 -5.03
N PRO A 70 -17.76 2.65 -5.96
CA PRO A 70 -19.14 2.19 -5.81
C PRO A 70 -19.32 0.68 -5.59
N GLN A 71 -18.38 -0.13 -6.07
CA GLN A 71 -18.36 -1.58 -5.90
C GLN A 71 -17.84 -2.05 -4.53
N PHE A 72 -17.34 -1.14 -3.69
CA PHE A 72 -16.85 -1.46 -2.35
C PHE A 72 -18.02 -1.83 -1.42
N SER A 73 -17.97 -3.03 -0.89
CA SER A 73 -18.91 -3.52 0.11
C SER A 73 -18.14 -4.41 1.08
N ILE A 74 -18.49 -4.34 2.35
CA ILE A 74 -18.05 -5.26 3.39
C ILE A 74 -19.09 -5.27 4.50
N LYS A 75 -19.29 -6.40 5.17
CA LYS A 75 -20.22 -6.52 6.30
C LYS A 75 -19.60 -5.84 7.52
N SER A 76 -20.44 -5.36 8.43
CA SER A 76 -20.03 -4.87 9.75
C SER A 76 -20.50 -5.86 10.81
N ARG A 77 -19.67 -6.11 11.83
CA ARG A 77 -20.09 -6.83 13.05
C ARG A 77 -20.90 -5.96 14.00
N PHE A 78 -20.91 -4.65 13.77
CA PHE A 78 -21.55 -3.65 14.62
C PHE A 78 -22.65 -2.92 13.83
N PRO A 79 -23.93 -3.05 14.21
CA PRO A 79 -25.05 -2.42 13.49
C PRO A 79 -24.93 -0.91 13.34
N ASP A 80 -24.33 -0.25 14.34
CA ASP A 80 -24.18 1.21 14.41
C ASP A 80 -22.80 1.70 13.94
N ALA A 81 -22.02 0.85 13.26
CA ALA A 81 -20.72 1.25 12.73
C ALA A 81 -20.87 2.40 11.71
N ALA A 82 -19.99 3.40 11.84
CA ALA A 82 -19.87 4.42 10.82
C ALA A 82 -19.36 3.81 9.50
N PRO A 83 -19.71 4.39 8.33
CA PRO A 83 -19.17 3.95 7.05
C PRO A 83 -17.64 4.03 7.02
N ILE A 84 -17.00 3.07 6.36
CA ILE A 84 -15.56 3.14 6.08
C ILE A 84 -15.30 4.30 5.13
N THR A 85 -14.39 5.20 5.51
CA THR A 85 -13.96 6.33 4.70
C THR A 85 -12.57 6.10 4.11
N PRO A 86 -12.16 6.84 3.06
CA PRO A 86 -10.77 6.84 2.60
C PRO A 86 -9.79 7.19 3.72
N ARG A 87 -10.13 8.11 4.63
CA ARG A 87 -9.29 8.41 5.81
C ARG A 87 -9.08 7.16 6.68
N ALA A 88 -10.15 6.43 7.00
CA ALA A 88 -10.06 5.22 7.80
C ALA A 88 -9.19 4.14 7.11
N MET A 89 -9.25 4.05 5.78
CA MET A 89 -8.39 3.16 4.99
C MET A 89 -6.91 3.56 5.10
N LEU A 90 -6.59 4.84 4.83
CA LEU A 90 -5.23 5.37 4.84
C LEU A 90 -4.59 5.29 6.22
N SER A 91 -5.38 5.37 7.28
CA SER A 91 -4.91 5.30 8.67
C SER A 91 -4.98 3.91 9.29
N HIS A 92 -5.30 2.86 8.52
CA HIS A 92 -5.47 1.49 9.04
C HIS A 92 -6.52 1.35 10.17
N HIS A 93 -7.59 2.14 10.12
CA HIS A 93 -8.71 2.12 11.09
C HIS A 93 -10.03 1.66 10.46
N SER A 94 -10.00 1.11 9.24
CA SER A 94 -11.20 0.64 8.53
C SER A 94 -11.77 -0.68 9.05
N GLY A 95 -11.04 -1.40 9.92
CA GLY A 95 -11.43 -2.74 10.39
C GLY A 95 -11.17 -3.87 9.40
N LEU A 96 -10.60 -3.56 8.22
CA LEU A 96 -10.36 -4.57 7.19
C LEU A 96 -9.41 -5.68 7.67
N PRO A 97 -9.71 -6.96 7.35
CA PRO A 97 -8.84 -8.07 7.72
C PRO A 97 -7.47 -7.94 7.03
N SER A 98 -6.39 -8.12 7.79
CA SER A 98 -5.01 -7.98 7.30
C SER A 98 -4.56 -9.11 6.36
N ASP A 99 -5.00 -10.34 6.63
CA ASP A 99 -4.43 -11.57 6.05
C ASP A 99 -5.43 -12.37 5.19
N TRP A 100 -6.32 -11.68 4.47
CA TRP A 100 -7.28 -12.36 3.59
C TRP A 100 -6.65 -13.01 2.35
N LEU A 101 -5.44 -12.64 2.01
CA LEU A 101 -4.70 -13.23 0.91
C LEU A 101 -3.84 -14.37 1.47
N VAL A 102 -4.47 -15.52 1.71
CA VAL A 102 -3.73 -16.79 1.68
C VAL A 102 -3.01 -16.80 0.33
N ASP A 103 -1.68 -16.77 0.39
CA ASP A 103 -0.80 -16.60 -0.76
C ASP A 103 -0.71 -15.18 -1.37
N THR A 104 -0.81 -14.06 -0.64
CA THR A 104 -0.64 -12.69 -1.21
C THR A 104 0.62 -12.50 -2.06
N TYR A 105 1.67 -13.25 -1.73
CA TYR A 105 2.95 -13.18 -2.41
C TYR A 105 3.09 -14.20 -3.56
N GLY A 106 2.12 -15.10 -3.75
CA GLY A 106 2.04 -16.10 -4.83
C GLY A 106 0.72 -16.13 -5.63
N SER A 107 -0.31 -15.41 -5.17
CA SER A 107 -1.62 -15.29 -5.79
C SER A 107 -1.53 -14.41 -7.03
N SER A 108 -1.87 -14.99 -8.17
CA SER A 108 -1.94 -14.32 -9.47
C SER A 108 -3.25 -13.58 -9.72
N LYS A 109 -4.14 -13.50 -8.71
CA LYS A 109 -5.45 -12.88 -8.90
C LYS A 109 -5.32 -11.39 -9.25
N PRO A 110 -6.06 -10.90 -10.26
CA PRO A 110 -6.08 -9.48 -10.58
C PRO A 110 -6.49 -8.64 -9.38
N PHE A 111 -5.80 -7.51 -9.16
CA PHE A 111 -6.15 -6.55 -8.11
C PHE A 111 -7.61 -6.05 -8.23
N THR A 112 -8.16 -6.07 -9.44
CA THR A 112 -9.56 -5.71 -9.72
C THR A 112 -10.59 -6.63 -9.06
N GLU A 113 -10.20 -7.81 -8.58
CA GLU A 113 -11.11 -8.75 -7.91
C GLU A 113 -11.25 -8.48 -6.40
N ILE A 114 -10.43 -7.61 -5.82
CA ILE A 114 -10.39 -7.38 -4.36
C ILE A 114 -11.75 -6.93 -3.81
N THR A 115 -12.46 -6.05 -4.51
CA THR A 115 -13.77 -5.57 -4.03
C THR A 115 -14.83 -6.67 -4.02
N ALA A 116 -14.75 -7.62 -4.96
CA ALA A 116 -15.62 -8.79 -4.95
C ALA A 116 -15.26 -9.75 -3.81
N ALA A 117 -13.96 -9.93 -3.53
CA ALA A 117 -13.48 -10.76 -2.44
C ALA A 117 -13.87 -10.23 -1.06
N LEU A 118 -13.89 -8.91 -0.87
CA LEU A 118 -14.25 -8.28 0.41
C LEU A 118 -15.75 -8.25 0.70
N LYS A 119 -16.61 -8.39 -0.32
CA LYS A 119 -18.06 -8.20 -0.20
C LYS A 119 -18.69 -9.00 0.93
N ASP A 120 -18.23 -10.24 1.11
CA ASP A 120 -18.79 -11.16 2.08
C ASP A 120 -18.05 -11.20 3.42
N GLU A 121 -16.98 -10.41 3.55
CA GLU A 121 -16.16 -10.30 4.74
C GLU A 121 -16.71 -9.34 5.77
N TYR A 122 -16.09 -9.35 6.95
CA TYR A 122 -16.46 -8.48 8.06
C TYR A 122 -15.31 -7.54 8.41
N ALA A 123 -15.62 -6.24 8.44
CA ALA A 123 -14.86 -5.22 9.15
C ALA A 123 -15.39 -5.02 10.58
#